data_AF-A0A316L2F3-F1
#
_entry.id   AF-A0A316L2F3-F1
#
_cell.length_a   1.000
_cell.length_b   1.000
_cell.length_c   1.000
_cell.angle_alpha   90.00
_cell.angle_beta   90.00
_cell.angle_gamma   90.00
#
_symmetry.space_group_name_H-M   'P 1'
#
loop_
_entity.id
_entity.type
_entity.pdbx_description
1 polymer ?
#
loop_
_entity_poly.entity_id
_entity_poly.type
_entity_poly.pdbx_seq_one_letter_code
_entity_poly.pdbx_strand_id
1 'polypeptide(L)'
;MFEDINTAKDTLAEYTEQLISYANTASGQAEFEGQFGDIEDQLNDMSDESKNLVLTSVKLSISDMDFDNEQDYETKVLEMSQRMTDLFAENPVLVDFYYNNDTGMTVQEAQKARETVLKALKAAFPDGVFD
;
A
#
# COMPACT_ATOMS: atom_id res chain seq x y z
N MET A 1 -18.96 17.67 -2.50
CA MET A 1 -17.54 17.63 -2.08
C MET A 1 -17.20 16.30 -1.40
N PHE A 2 -17.81 15.92 -0.26
CA PHE A 2 -17.61 14.60 0.36
C PHE A 2 -18.19 13.42 -0.45
N GLU A 3 -19.37 13.57 -1.07
CA GLU A 3 -19.95 12.51 -1.93
C GLU A 3 -19.11 12.30 -3.21
N ASP A 4 -18.55 13.37 -3.79
CA ASP A 4 -17.84 13.29 -5.07
C ASP A 4 -16.55 12.48 -4.96
N ILE A 5 -15.79 12.63 -3.86
CA ILE A 5 -14.53 11.91 -3.64
C ILE A 5 -14.78 10.41 -3.41
N ASN A 6 -15.80 10.06 -2.64
CA ASN A 6 -16.16 8.66 -2.40
C ASN A 6 -16.81 7.98 -3.61
N THR A 7 -17.34 8.76 -4.56
CA THR A 7 -17.84 8.24 -5.85
C THR A 7 -16.72 8.11 -6.89
N ALA A 8 -15.58 8.79 -6.70
CA ALA A 8 -14.45 8.82 -7.62
C ALA A 8 -13.29 7.87 -7.23
N LYS A 9 -13.50 6.94 -6.28
CA LYS A 9 -12.45 6.09 -5.70
C LYS A 9 -11.61 5.34 -6.76
N ASP A 10 -12.23 4.81 -7.81
CA ASP A 10 -11.51 4.12 -8.90
C ASP A 10 -10.56 5.06 -9.64
N THR A 11 -11.02 6.26 -9.95
CA THR A 11 -10.20 7.31 -10.59
C THR A 11 -9.08 7.78 -9.67
N LEU A 12 -9.37 7.94 -8.37
CA LEU A 12 -8.36 8.30 -7.36
C LEU A 12 -7.29 7.22 -7.21
N ALA A 13 -7.67 5.94 -7.25
CA ALA A 13 -6.70 4.84 -7.24
C ALA A 13 -5.68 4.93 -8.39
N GLU A 14 -6.09 5.38 -9.58
CA GLU A 14 -5.17 5.62 -10.70
C GLU A 14 -4.17 6.75 -10.44
N TYR A 15 -4.51 7.71 -9.57
CA TYR A 15 -3.64 8.82 -9.17
C TYR A 15 -2.62 8.48 -8.09
N THR A 16 -2.69 7.29 -7.48
CA THR A 16 -1.80 6.87 -6.37
C THR A 16 -0.31 7.10 -6.66
N GLU A 17 0.17 6.68 -7.85
CA GLU A 17 1.59 6.84 -8.21
C GLU A 17 2.00 8.30 -8.39
N GLN A 18 1.10 9.14 -8.90
CA GLN A 18 1.34 10.56 -9.06
C GLN A 18 1.39 11.27 -7.71
N LEU A 19 0.52 10.86 -6.77
CA LEU A 19 0.52 11.36 -5.40
C LEU A 19 1.82 10.98 -4.66
N ILE A 20 2.27 9.74 -4.79
CA ILE A 20 3.57 9.28 -4.24
C ILE A 20 4.73 10.11 -4.82
N SER A 21 4.78 10.28 -6.14
CA SER A 21 5.83 11.06 -6.79
C SER A 21 5.77 12.53 -6.38
N TYR A 22 4.57 13.10 -6.23
CA TYR A 22 4.38 14.46 -5.72
C TYR A 22 4.93 14.62 -4.29
N ALA A 23 4.64 13.67 -3.40
CA ALA A 23 5.11 13.68 -2.01
C ALA A 23 6.64 13.68 -1.89
N ASN A 24 7.35 13.10 -2.87
CA ASN A 24 8.82 13.12 -2.94
C ASN A 24 9.39 14.47 -3.46
N THR A 25 8.58 15.33 -4.09
CA THR A 25 9.05 16.65 -4.52
C THR A 25 9.28 17.59 -3.34
N ALA A 26 10.07 18.65 -3.54
CA ALA A 26 10.26 19.68 -2.51
C ALA A 26 8.94 20.35 -2.06
N SER A 27 7.95 20.46 -2.96
CA SER A 27 6.62 20.99 -2.64
C SER A 27 5.82 20.01 -1.80
N GLY A 28 5.77 18.74 -2.20
CA GLY A 28 5.08 17.69 -1.45
C GLY A 28 5.71 17.46 -0.07
N GLN A 29 7.05 17.46 0.02
CA GLN A 29 7.74 17.40 1.31
C GLN A 29 7.40 18.59 2.22
N ALA A 30 7.19 19.79 1.67
CA ALA A 30 6.74 20.93 2.46
C ALA A 30 5.27 20.79 2.92
N GLU A 31 4.41 20.26 2.05
CA GLU A 31 2.98 20.05 2.32
C GLU A 31 2.73 18.94 3.36
N PHE A 32 3.48 17.84 3.28
CA PHE A 32 3.35 16.69 4.18
C PHE A 32 4.42 16.67 5.29
N GLU A 33 5.04 17.81 5.58
CA GLU A 33 6.06 17.97 6.64
C GLU A 33 7.22 16.94 6.56
N GLY A 34 7.54 16.48 5.35
CA GLY A 34 8.59 15.50 5.05
C GLY A 34 8.23 14.04 5.41
N GLN A 35 7.00 13.76 5.86
CA GLN A 35 6.62 12.43 6.36
C GLN A 35 6.67 11.32 5.29
N PHE A 36 6.43 11.66 4.03
CA PHE A 36 6.26 10.70 2.94
C PHE A 36 7.31 10.86 1.82
N GLY A 37 8.39 11.60 2.08
CA GLY A 37 9.41 11.90 1.09
C GLY A 37 10.10 10.65 0.53
N ASP A 38 10.23 9.59 1.31
CA ASP A 38 11.07 8.44 0.94
C ASP A 38 10.31 7.30 0.23
N ILE A 39 8.97 7.38 0.13
CA ILE A 39 8.15 6.27 -0.42
C ILE A 39 8.55 5.94 -1.86
N GLU A 40 8.72 6.96 -2.71
CA GLU A 40 9.06 6.77 -4.11
C GLU A 40 10.43 6.10 -4.28
N ASP A 41 11.42 6.54 -3.50
CA ASP A 41 12.76 5.97 -3.52
C ASP A 41 12.75 4.51 -3.05
N GLN A 42 12.04 4.21 -1.95
CA GLN A 42 11.87 2.84 -1.46
C GLN A 42 11.20 1.94 -2.50
N LEU A 43 10.14 2.40 -3.16
CA LEU A 43 9.48 1.64 -4.23
C LEU A 43 10.39 1.39 -5.42
N ASN A 44 11.29 2.33 -5.75
CA ASN A 44 12.23 2.18 -6.85
C ASN A 44 13.40 1.24 -6.52
N ASP A 45 13.73 1.08 -5.23
CA ASP A 45 14.73 0.13 -4.76
C ASP A 45 14.19 -1.32 -4.65
N MET A 46 12.87 -1.50 -4.66
CA MET A 46 12.20 -2.80 -4.66
C MET A 46 12.25 -3.52 -6.02
N SER A 47 12.02 -4.84 -6.04
CA SER A 47 11.79 -5.56 -7.29
C SER A 47 10.49 -5.13 -7.96
N ASP A 48 10.39 -5.26 -9.29
CA ASP A 48 9.18 -4.91 -10.05
C ASP A 48 7.92 -5.62 -9.51
N GLU A 49 8.06 -6.88 -9.11
CA GLU A 49 6.98 -7.68 -8.52
C GLU A 49 6.53 -7.11 -7.16
N SER A 50 7.49 -6.76 -6.29
CA SER A 50 7.19 -6.20 -4.97
C SER A 50 6.54 -4.82 -5.10
N LYS A 51 7.10 -3.96 -5.96
CA LYS A 51 6.54 -2.64 -6.28
C LYS A 51 5.12 -2.76 -6.81
N ASN A 52 4.89 -3.66 -7.77
CA ASN A 52 3.56 -3.89 -8.34
C ASN A 52 2.56 -4.38 -7.28
N LEU A 53 2.98 -5.27 -6.38
CA LEU A 53 2.14 -5.74 -5.29
C LEU A 53 1.77 -4.64 -4.30
N VAL A 54 2.72 -3.78 -3.92
CA VAL A 54 2.44 -2.58 -3.10
C VAL A 54 1.35 -1.74 -3.78
N LEU A 55 1.61 -1.29 -5.01
CA LEU A 55 0.71 -0.37 -5.73
C LEU A 55 -0.68 -0.98 -5.95
N THR A 56 -0.74 -2.26 -6.30
CA THR A 56 -2.03 -2.96 -6.48
C THR A 56 -2.79 -3.07 -5.16
N SER A 57 -2.10 -3.37 -4.05
CA SER A 57 -2.74 -3.51 -2.73
C SER A 57 -3.26 -2.17 -2.21
N VAL A 58 -2.52 -1.08 -2.42
CA VAL A 58 -2.97 0.29 -2.10
C VAL A 58 -4.21 0.65 -2.91
N LYS A 59 -4.17 0.44 -4.24
CA LYS A 59 -5.30 0.74 -5.14
C LYS A 59 -6.58 -0.01 -4.77
N LEU A 60 -6.47 -1.30 -4.43
CA LEU A 60 -7.60 -2.10 -3.95
C LEU A 60 -8.14 -1.58 -2.62
N SER A 61 -7.27 -1.15 -1.72
CA SER A 61 -7.70 -0.64 -0.41
C SER A 61 -8.42 0.70 -0.50
N ILE A 62 -8.12 1.52 -1.52
CA ILE A 62 -8.81 2.80 -1.78
C ILE A 62 -10.31 2.59 -2.07
N SER A 63 -10.69 1.51 -2.78
CA SER A 63 -12.10 1.27 -3.11
C SER A 63 -12.97 1.04 -1.88
N ASP A 64 -12.38 0.46 -0.84
CA ASP A 64 -13.05 0.06 0.40
C ASP A 64 -12.94 1.12 1.51
N MET A 65 -12.17 2.18 1.29
CA MET A 65 -11.89 3.23 2.27
C MET A 65 -12.76 4.45 2.07
N ASP A 66 -13.29 5.03 3.14
CA ASP A 66 -14.02 6.29 3.10
C ASP A 66 -13.11 7.49 3.41
N PHE A 67 -13.35 8.57 2.66
CA PHE A 67 -12.59 9.81 2.75
C PHE A 67 -13.49 10.98 3.11
N ASP A 68 -13.01 11.79 4.05
CA ASP A 68 -13.70 13.00 4.45
C ASP A 68 -13.45 14.14 3.43
N ASN A 69 -12.25 14.26 2.92
CA ASN A 69 -11.91 15.29 1.94
C ASN A 69 -10.65 14.89 1.18
N GLU A 70 -10.22 15.76 0.27
CA GLU A 70 -9.03 15.55 -0.56
C GLU A 70 -7.78 15.36 0.30
N GLN A 71 -7.59 16.18 1.33
CA GLN A 71 -6.42 16.08 2.21
C GLN A 71 -6.42 14.78 3.05
N ASP A 72 -7.61 14.34 3.51
CA ASP A 72 -7.77 13.05 4.19
C ASP A 72 -7.47 11.88 3.24
N TYR A 73 -7.93 11.95 1.99
CA TYR A 73 -7.58 11.00 0.94
C TYR A 73 -6.07 10.93 0.71
N GLU A 74 -5.42 12.07 0.49
CA GLU A 74 -3.98 12.13 0.22
C GLU A 74 -3.16 11.54 1.37
N THR A 75 -3.50 11.95 2.60
CA THR A 75 -2.81 11.49 3.81
C THR A 75 -2.99 9.98 4.00
N LYS A 76 -4.22 9.46 3.93
CA LYS A 76 -4.49 8.03 4.11
C LYS A 76 -3.84 7.17 3.03
N VAL A 77 -3.85 7.62 1.77
CA VAL A 77 -3.20 6.89 0.67
C VAL A 77 -1.70 6.86 0.84
N LEU A 78 -1.07 7.96 1.23
CA LEU A 78 0.38 8.02 1.47
C LEU A 78 0.79 7.18 2.68
N GLU A 79 0.05 7.25 3.79
CA GLU A 79 0.28 6.39 4.96
C GLU A 79 0.17 4.90 4.60
N MET A 80 -0.86 4.54 3.83
CA MET A 80 -1.06 3.16 3.39
C MET A 80 0.03 2.71 2.43
N SER A 81 0.48 3.59 1.53
CA SER A 81 1.59 3.33 0.63
C SER A 81 2.87 3.05 1.41
N GLN A 82 3.20 3.88 2.40
CA GLN A 82 4.34 3.65 3.28
C GLN A 82 4.24 2.32 4.01
N ARG A 83 3.10 2.03 4.65
CA ARG A 83 2.90 0.78 5.40
C ARG A 83 3.02 -0.46 4.50
N MET A 84 2.47 -0.43 3.29
CA MET A 84 2.57 -1.54 2.34
C MET A 84 3.99 -1.70 1.80
N THR A 85 4.68 -0.60 1.50
CA THR A 85 6.10 -0.59 1.12
C THR A 85 6.95 -1.25 2.21
N ASP A 86 6.81 -0.81 3.46
CA ASP A 86 7.54 -1.36 4.61
C ASP A 86 7.22 -2.85 4.80
N LEU A 87 5.93 -3.22 4.74
CA LEU A 87 5.49 -4.60 4.89
C LEU A 87 6.17 -5.54 3.88
N PHE A 88 6.14 -5.18 2.59
CA PHE A 88 6.68 -6.05 1.54
C PHE A 88 8.22 -5.99 1.46
N ALA A 89 8.84 -4.88 1.86
CA ALA A 89 10.28 -4.79 2.02
C ALA A 89 10.81 -5.67 3.17
N GLU A 90 10.12 -5.68 4.31
CA GLU A 90 10.46 -6.51 5.47
C GLU A 90 10.10 -7.99 5.27
N ASN A 91 9.15 -8.28 4.37
CA ASN A 91 8.62 -9.63 4.16
C ASN A 91 8.60 -10.01 2.67
N PRO A 92 9.77 -10.17 2.02
CA PRO A 92 9.84 -10.51 0.59
C PRO A 92 9.15 -11.86 0.25
N VAL A 93 9.05 -12.78 1.21
CA VAL A 93 8.34 -14.06 1.04
C VAL A 93 6.84 -13.89 0.73
N LEU A 94 6.22 -12.77 1.11
CA LEU A 94 4.80 -12.52 0.80
C LEU A 94 4.63 -12.19 -0.70
N VAL A 95 5.62 -11.50 -1.29
CA VAL A 95 5.65 -11.19 -2.72
C VAL A 95 5.83 -12.49 -3.51
N ASP A 96 6.79 -13.32 -3.11
CA ASP A 96 6.99 -14.64 -3.71
C ASP A 96 5.72 -15.50 -3.65
N PHE A 97 5.00 -15.47 -2.53
CA PHE A 97 3.74 -16.23 -2.37
C PHE A 97 2.62 -15.73 -3.30
N TYR A 98 2.54 -14.41 -3.53
CA TYR A 98 1.51 -13.83 -4.41
C TYR A 98 1.76 -14.18 -5.88
N TYR A 99 3.02 -14.15 -6.34
CA TYR A 99 3.37 -14.38 -7.74
C TYR A 99 3.71 -15.85 -8.09
N ASN A 100 4.18 -16.65 -7.14
CA ASN A 100 4.41 -18.09 -7.37
C ASN A 100 3.28 -18.96 -6.79
N ASN A 101 2.49 -19.55 -7.69
CA ASN A 101 1.57 -20.65 -7.35
C ASN A 101 2.29 -22.00 -7.09
N ASP A 102 3.62 -22.07 -7.25
CA ASP A 102 4.42 -23.31 -7.16
C ASP A 102 5.71 -23.09 -6.36
N THR A 103 5.58 -22.69 -5.10
CA THR A 103 6.72 -22.34 -4.24
C THR A 103 7.56 -23.54 -3.76
N GLY A 104 7.21 -24.76 -4.18
CA GLY A 104 7.82 -25.99 -3.65
C GLY A 104 7.63 -26.15 -2.12
N MET A 105 6.86 -25.27 -1.49
CA MET A 105 6.59 -25.26 -0.07
C MET A 105 5.66 -26.41 0.30
N THR A 106 5.96 -27.05 1.42
CA THR A 106 5.03 -27.97 2.05
C THR A 106 3.79 -27.21 2.53
N VAL A 107 2.68 -27.93 2.68
CA VAL A 107 1.39 -27.36 3.16
C VAL A 107 1.56 -26.57 4.47
N GLN A 108 2.47 -27.01 5.36
CA GLN A 108 2.75 -26.34 6.62
C GLN A 108 3.52 -25.02 6.45
N GLU A 109 4.47 -24.96 5.51
CA GLU A 109 5.21 -23.73 5.20
C GLU A 109 4.30 -22.69 4.56
N ALA A 110 3.43 -23.11 3.64
CA ALA A 110 2.40 -22.24 3.06
C ALA A 110 1.40 -21.74 4.11
N GLN A 111 0.99 -22.58 5.07
CA GLN A 111 0.13 -22.16 6.19
C GLN A 111 0.82 -21.12 7.09
N LYS A 112 2.08 -21.36 7.44
CA LYS A 112 2.84 -20.45 8.31
C LYS A 112 3.15 -19.12 7.63
N ALA A 113 3.45 -19.15 6.33
CA ALA A 113 3.60 -17.96 5.50
C ALA A 113 2.28 -17.18 5.47
N ARG A 114 1.15 -17.83 5.16
CA ARG A 114 -0.18 -17.19 5.21
C ARG A 114 -0.50 -16.58 6.57
N GLU A 115 -0.27 -17.30 7.67
CA GLU A 115 -0.48 -16.75 9.02
C GLU A 115 0.41 -15.54 9.30
N THR A 116 1.62 -15.50 8.74
CA THR A 116 2.54 -14.37 8.84
C THR A 116 2.03 -13.19 8.02
N VAL A 117 1.63 -13.39 6.76
CA VAL A 117 0.96 -12.38 5.91
C VAL A 117 -0.25 -11.83 6.65
N LEU A 118 -1.13 -12.70 7.14
CA LEU A 118 -2.40 -12.34 7.75
C LEU A 118 -2.19 -11.56 9.06
N LYS A 119 -1.19 -11.93 9.85
CA LYS A 119 -0.80 -11.16 11.05
C LYS A 119 -0.23 -9.80 10.68
N ALA A 120 0.63 -9.73 9.67
CA ALA A 120 1.27 -8.49 9.28
C ALA A 120 0.25 -7.52 8.66
N LEU A 121 -0.69 -8.01 7.85
CA LEU A 121 -1.85 -7.26 7.36
C LEU A 121 -2.76 -6.82 8.52
N LYS A 122 -3.14 -7.71 9.45
CA LYS A 122 -3.96 -7.32 10.61
C LYS A 122 -3.27 -6.33 11.55
N ALA A 123 -1.93 -6.34 11.62
CA ALA A 123 -1.16 -5.37 12.39
C ALA A 123 -1.02 -4.03 11.67
N ALA A 124 -0.85 -4.03 10.35
CA ALA A 124 -0.78 -2.82 9.53
C ALA A 124 -2.15 -2.13 9.35
N PHE A 125 -3.24 -2.89 9.45
CA PHE A 125 -4.63 -2.44 9.30
C PHE A 125 -5.49 -2.85 10.52
N PRO A 126 -5.26 -2.22 11.70
CA PRO A 126 -5.96 -2.56 12.94
C PRO A 126 -7.46 -2.19 12.94
N ASP A 127 -7.91 -1.38 11.98
CA ASP A 127 -9.29 -0.84 11.92
C ASP A 127 -10.31 -1.77 11.23
N GLY A 128 -9.96 -3.04 11.01
CA GLY A 128 -10.94 -4.07 10.57
C GLY A 128 -11.19 -4.14 9.06
N VAL A 129 -10.33 -3.56 8.23
CA VAL A 129 -10.43 -3.60 6.76
C VAL A 129 -10.35 -5.04 6.19
N PHE A 130 -9.85 -6.00 6.98
CA PHE A 130 -9.68 -7.41 6.58
C PHE A 130 -10.37 -8.42 7.52
N ASP A 131 -11.36 -7.99 8.31
CA ASP A 131 -12.14 -8.88 9.18
C ASP A 131 -13.38 -9.47 8.48
#